data_AF-A0A7C7KSS3-F1
#
_entry.id   AF-A0A7C7KSS3-F1
#
_cell.length_a   1.000
_cell.length_b   1.000
_cell.length_c   1.000
_cell.angle_alpha   90.00
_cell.angle_beta   90.00
_cell.angle_gamma   90.00
#
_symmetry.space_group_name_H-M   'P 1'
#
loop_
_entity.id
_entity.type
_entity.pdbx_description
1 polymer ?
#
loop_
_entity_poly.entity_id
_entity_poly.type
_entity_poly.pdbx_seq_one_letter_code
_entity_poly.pdbx_strand_id
1 'polypeptide(L)'
;MEIVLLSLYAGSLFLLVSAVAPVLLRTEENKNVAGRFYGRILWRFYGIALFLLVVYLILSGTWVEFVLLVGLSLNVITSMWLKKYKRKLGNIEEYDYNSPERTLFRRVSWLSTVLLAGNLVLTTTLLMRRLSNV
;
A
#
# COMPACT_ATOMS: atom_id res chain seq x y z
N MET A 1 -13.27 -1.31 -20.88
CA MET A 1 -12.51 -2.30 -20.08
C MET A 1 -11.49 -1.62 -19.15
N GLU A 2 -10.73 -0.65 -19.65
CA GLU A 2 -9.80 0.20 -18.88
C GLU A 2 -10.40 0.83 -17.61
N ILE A 3 -11.56 1.50 -17.73
CA ILE A 3 -12.23 2.17 -16.60
C ILE A 3 -12.59 1.16 -15.49
N VAL A 4 -12.98 -0.07 -15.86
CA VAL A 4 -13.33 -1.12 -14.90
C VAL A 4 -12.08 -1.56 -14.12
N LEU A 5 -10.96 -1.81 -14.81
CA LEU A 5 -9.70 -2.18 -14.17
C LEU A 5 -9.20 -1.07 -13.23
N LEU A 6 -9.25 0.18 -13.68
CA LEU A 6 -8.87 1.34 -12.88
C LEU A 6 -9.80 1.53 -11.67
N SER A 7 -11.10 1.30 -11.82
CA SER A 7 -12.08 1.38 -10.73
C SER A 7 -11.88 0.27 -9.69
N LEU A 8 -11.60 -0.97 -10.12
CA LEU A 8 -11.26 -2.08 -9.22
C LEU A 8 -9.97 -1.80 -8.46
N TYR A 9 -8.96 -1.25 -9.15
CA TYR A 9 -7.71 -0.85 -8.52
C TYR A 9 -7.94 0.29 -7.50
N ALA A 10 -8.67 1.34 -7.87
CA ALA A 10 -9.00 2.46 -6.99
C ALA A 10 -9.80 2.00 -5.75
N GLY A 11 -10.82 1.17 -5.94
CA GLY A 11 -11.66 0.66 -4.86
C GLY A 11 -10.88 -0.24 -3.89
N SER A 12 -10.00 -1.10 -4.41
CA SER A 12 -9.16 -1.94 -3.55
C SER A 12 -8.13 -1.12 -2.76
N LEU A 13 -7.52 -0.10 -3.37
CA LEU A 13 -6.66 0.86 -2.66
C LEU A 13 -7.44 1.62 -1.57
N PHE A 14 -8.64 2.10 -1.88
CA PHE A 14 -9.49 2.83 -0.95
C PHE A 14 -9.83 1.97 0.28
N LEU A 15 -10.25 0.72 0.08
CA LEU A 15 -10.51 -0.19 1.20
C LEU A 15 -9.26 -0.40 2.06
N LEU A 16 -8.09 -0.54 1.43
CA LEU A 16 -6.86 -0.78 2.16
C LEU A 16 -6.43 0.44 2.99
N VAL A 17 -6.50 1.64 2.40
CA VAL A 17 -6.06 2.90 3.04
C VAL A 17 -7.08 3.43 4.05
N SER A 18 -8.38 3.31 3.76
CA SER A 18 -9.44 3.97 4.55
C SER A 18 -10.11 3.05 5.57
N ALA A 19 -10.11 1.72 5.34
CA ALA A 19 -10.75 0.77 6.26
C ALA A 19 -9.70 -0.12 6.95
N VAL A 20 -8.89 -0.84 6.18
CA VAL A 20 -8.00 -1.86 6.73
C VAL A 20 -6.87 -1.26 7.57
N ALA A 21 -6.15 -0.25 7.05
CA ALA A 21 -5.05 0.37 7.78
C ALA A 21 -5.50 1.08 9.07
N PRO A 22 -6.56 1.92 9.09
CA PRO A 22 -6.98 2.61 10.31
C PRO A 22 -7.47 1.67 11.41
N VAL A 23 -8.23 0.62 11.06
CA VAL A 23 -8.74 -0.36 12.03
C VAL A 23 -7.58 -1.13 12.68
N LEU A 24 -6.59 -1.53 11.89
CA LEU A 24 -5.48 -2.35 12.39
C LEU A 24 -4.40 -1.51 13.10
N LEU A 25 -4.27 -0.22 12.78
CA LEU A 25 -3.34 0.70 13.44
C LEU A 25 -3.88 1.24 14.78
N ARG A 26 -5.21 1.32 14.95
CA ARG A 26 -5.85 1.77 16.21
C ARG A 26 -6.00 0.68 17.26
N THR A 27 -5.66 -0.57 16.93
CA THR A 27 -5.73 -1.69 17.86
C THR A 27 -4.62 -1.56 18.91
N GLU A 28 -4.99 -1.30 20.17
CA GLU A 28 -4.05 -1.21 21.30
C GLU A 28 -3.66 -2.58 21.85
N GLU A 29 -4.61 -3.52 21.90
CA GLU A 29 -4.40 -4.90 22.33
C GLU A 29 -3.90 -5.78 21.19
N ASN A 30 -2.92 -6.65 21.42
CA ASN A 30 -2.45 -7.62 20.41
C ASN A 30 -1.94 -6.99 19.09
N LYS A 31 -1.27 -5.84 19.15
CA LYS A 31 -0.64 -5.15 18.00
C LYS A 31 0.19 -6.05 17.10
N ASN A 32 0.88 -7.04 17.67
CA ASN A 32 1.62 -8.04 16.89
C ASN A 32 0.71 -8.93 16.03
N VAL A 33 -0.47 -9.31 16.53
CA VAL A 33 -1.48 -10.07 15.77
C VAL A 33 -2.07 -9.19 14.67
N ALA A 34 -2.48 -7.96 15.01
CA ALA A 34 -3.01 -6.99 14.06
C ALA A 34 -2.02 -6.70 12.92
N GLY A 35 -0.75 -6.50 13.24
CA GLY A 35 0.31 -6.29 12.27
C GLY A 35 0.57 -7.50 11.36
N ARG A 36 0.49 -8.73 11.90
CA ARG A 36 0.59 -9.95 11.08
C ARG A 36 -0.60 -10.09 10.13
N PHE A 37 -1.80 -9.77 10.60
CA PHE A 37 -3.02 -9.82 9.81
C PHE A 37 -3.01 -8.78 8.70
N TYR A 38 -2.67 -7.52 9.04
CA TYR A 38 -2.47 -6.45 8.07
C TYR A 38 -1.45 -6.85 7.00
N GLY A 39 -0.29 -7.36 7.42
CA GLY A 39 0.74 -7.82 6.49
C GLY A 39 0.20 -8.88 5.53
N ARG A 40 -0.60 -9.84 6.00
CA ARG A 40 -1.20 -10.88 5.15
C ARG A 40 -2.17 -10.29 4.11
N ILE A 41 -3.03 -9.36 4.52
CA ILE A 41 -3.94 -8.66 3.60
C ILE A 41 -3.14 -7.89 2.56
N LEU A 42 -2.16 -7.11 3.02
CA LEU A 42 -1.31 -6.27 2.17
C LEU A 42 -0.55 -7.10 1.12
N TRP A 43 -0.04 -8.27 1.50
CA TRP A 43 0.64 -9.19 0.56
C TRP A 43 -0.29 -9.75 -0.51
N ARG A 44 -1.53 -10.08 -0.15
CA ARG A 44 -2.53 -10.54 -1.13
C ARG A 44 -2.97 -9.39 -2.03
N PHE A 45 -3.17 -8.22 -1.46
CA PHE A 45 -3.47 -7.00 -2.20
C PHE A 45 -2.40 -6.72 -3.25
N TYR A 46 -1.11 -6.74 -2.90
CA TYR A 46 -0.04 -6.48 -3.86
C TYR A 46 -0.06 -7.40 -5.07
N GLY A 47 -0.30 -8.70 -4.87
CA GLY A 47 -0.39 -9.66 -5.98
C GLY A 47 -1.50 -9.29 -6.96
N ILE A 48 -2.70 -8.98 -6.44
CA ILE A 48 -3.86 -8.61 -7.26
C ILE A 48 -3.66 -7.23 -7.90
N ALA A 49 -3.20 -6.26 -7.13
CA ALA A 49 -3.00 -4.88 -7.54
C ALA A 49 -1.94 -4.73 -8.64
N LEU A 50 -0.80 -5.42 -8.51
CA LEU A 50 0.23 -5.43 -9.55
C LEU A 50 -0.31 -6.07 -10.84
N PHE A 51 -1.03 -7.18 -10.74
CA PHE A 51 -1.63 -7.82 -11.90
C PHE A 51 -2.62 -6.88 -12.60
N LEU A 52 -3.51 -6.23 -11.86
CA LEU A 52 -4.45 -5.24 -12.40
C LEU A 52 -3.74 -4.10 -13.11
N LEU A 53 -2.69 -3.52 -12.51
CA LEU A 53 -1.95 -2.42 -13.11
C LEU A 53 -1.15 -2.84 -14.35
N VAL A 54 -0.58 -4.05 -14.38
CA VAL A 54 0.12 -4.57 -15.56
C VAL A 54 -0.86 -4.76 -16.71
N VAL A 55 -2.01 -5.40 -16.46
CA VAL A 55 -3.06 -5.57 -17.48
C VAL A 55 -3.56 -4.20 -17.95
N TYR A 56 -3.77 -3.26 -17.03
CA TYR A 56 -4.19 -1.91 -17.36
C TYR A 56 -3.18 -1.18 -18.25
N LEU A 57 -1.88 -1.23 -17.90
CA LEU A 57 -0.80 -0.62 -18.67
C LEU A 57 -0.69 -1.19 -20.09
N ILE A 58 -0.86 -2.52 -20.25
CA ILE A 58 -0.84 -3.17 -21.58
C ILE A 58 -1.99 -2.66 -22.45
N LEU A 59 -3.17 -2.42 -21.86
CA LEU A 59 -4.35 -1.97 -22.59
C LEU A 59 -4.33 -0.47 -22.92
N SER A 60 -3.84 0.37 -22.01
CA SER A 60 -3.86 1.83 -22.17
C SER A 60 -2.62 2.40 -22.88
N GLY A 61 -1.45 1.79 -22.66
CA GLY A 61 -0.17 2.19 -23.27
C GLY A 61 0.37 3.57 -22.88
N THR A 62 -0.11 4.23 -21.81
CA THR A 62 0.33 5.59 -21.45
C THR A 62 1.33 5.64 -20.29
N TRP A 63 2.13 6.71 -20.26
CA TRP A 63 3.13 6.94 -19.22
C TRP A 63 2.50 7.11 -17.82
N VAL A 64 1.26 7.58 -17.73
CA VAL A 64 0.60 7.82 -16.44
C VAL A 64 0.34 6.50 -15.71
N GLU A 65 -0.02 5.44 -16.44
CA GLU A 65 -0.21 4.12 -15.84
C GLU A 65 1.11 3.50 -15.37
N PHE A 66 2.20 3.79 -16.07
CA PHE A 66 3.53 3.39 -15.64
C PHE A 66 3.91 4.02 -14.30
N VAL A 67 3.56 5.29 -14.07
CA VAL A 67 3.76 5.96 -12.76
C VAL A 67 2.99 5.26 -11.64
N LEU A 68 1.75 4.82 -11.87
CA LEU A 68 0.98 4.07 -10.89
C LEU A 68 1.68 2.75 -10.53
N LEU A 69 2.18 2.03 -11.54
CA LEU A 69 2.90 0.77 -11.37
C LEU A 69 4.21 0.96 -10.60
N VAL A 70 4.98 2.00 -10.91
CA VAL A 70 6.21 2.35 -10.17
C VAL A 70 5.88 2.68 -8.73
N GLY A 71 4.85 3.50 -8.48
CA GLY A 71 4.44 3.85 -7.12
C GLY A 71 4.02 2.63 -6.29
N LEU A 72 3.27 1.70 -6.87
CA LEU A 72 2.90 0.45 -6.21
C LEU A 72 4.12 -0.45 -5.98
N SER A 73 5.02 -0.53 -6.94
CA SER A 73 6.25 -1.32 -6.83
C SER A 73 7.19 -0.79 -5.73
N LEU A 74 7.37 0.53 -5.64
CA LEU A 74 8.10 1.18 -4.55
C LEU A 74 7.48 0.88 -3.20
N ASN A 75 6.15 0.85 -3.14
CA ASN A 75 5.43 0.47 -1.94
C ASN A 75 5.69 -0.98 -1.54
N VAL A 76 5.65 -1.91 -2.50
CA VAL A 76 5.99 -3.33 -2.29
C VAL A 76 7.41 -3.48 -1.76
N ILE A 77 8.38 -2.82 -2.37
CA ILE A 77 9.79 -2.88 -1.96
C ILE A 77 9.96 -2.35 -0.53
N THR A 78 9.31 -1.24 -0.20
CA THR A 78 9.33 -0.66 1.15
C THR A 78 8.71 -1.61 2.18
N SER A 79 7.59 -2.25 1.84
CA SER A 79 6.94 -3.25 2.68
C SER A 79 7.75 -4.54 2.82
N MET A 80 8.49 -4.96 1.78
CA MET A 80 9.48 -6.05 1.86
C MET A 80 10.58 -5.71 2.85
N TRP A 81 11.11 -4.50 2.76
CA TRP A 81 12.15 -4.02 3.65
C TRP A 81 11.66 -4.01 5.10
N LEU A 82 10.46 -3.45 5.35
CA LEU A 82 9.84 -3.45 6.69
C LEU A 82 9.65 -4.85 7.26
N LYS A 83 9.20 -5.80 6.43
CA LYS A 83 9.03 -7.20 6.82
C LYS A 83 10.36 -7.83 7.23
N LYS A 84 11.43 -7.61 6.43
CA LYS A 84 12.78 -8.11 6.74
C LYS A 84 13.34 -7.45 8.00
N TYR A 85 13.15 -6.15 8.14
CA TYR A 85 13.64 -5.37 9.27
C TYR A 85 12.95 -5.79 10.58
N LYS A 86 11.62 -5.91 10.58
CA LYS A 86 10.87 -6.46 11.72
C LYS A 86 11.32 -7.87 12.08
N ARG A 87 11.55 -8.74 11.10
CA ARG A 87 12.03 -10.11 11.35
C ARG A 87 13.42 -10.13 12.00
N LYS A 88 14.30 -9.18 11.65
CA LYS A 88 15.63 -9.03 12.27
C LYS A 88 15.54 -8.54 13.72
N LEU A 89 14.63 -7.61 14.00
CA LEU A 89 14.44 -7.03 15.33
C LEU A 89 13.62 -7.92 16.28
N GLY A 90 12.82 -8.86 15.77
CA GLY A 90 11.92 -9.65 16.59
C GLY A 90 10.74 -8.81 17.07
N ASN A 91 10.54 -8.71 18.39
CA ASN A 91 9.43 -7.96 18.96
C ASN A 91 9.79 -6.49 19.14
N ILE A 92 9.30 -5.64 18.24
CA ILE A 92 9.57 -4.18 18.24
C ILE A 92 9.06 -3.51 19.53
N GLU A 93 8.12 -4.14 20.25
CA GLU A 93 7.57 -3.60 21.50
C GLU A 93 8.54 -3.70 22.69
N GLU A 94 9.54 -4.57 22.60
CA GLU A 94 10.60 -4.69 23.61
C GLU A 94 11.64 -3.55 23.52
N TYR A 95 11.65 -2.82 22.41
CA TYR A 95 12.51 -1.66 22.22
C TYR A 95 11.85 -0.40 22.78
N ASP A 96 12.66 0.44 23.43
CA ASP A 96 12.24 1.76 23.90
C ASP A 96 11.59 2.57 22.76
N TYR A 97 10.59 3.39 23.09
CA TYR A 97 9.86 4.16 22.10
C TYR A 97 10.76 5.08 21.25
N ASN A 98 11.84 5.59 21.83
CA ASN A 98 12.80 6.47 21.20
C ASN A 98 14.04 5.75 20.69
N SER A 99 14.09 4.42 20.77
CA SER A 99 15.21 3.67 20.21
C SER A 99 15.37 3.98 18.70
N PRO A 100 16.60 4.02 18.18
CA PRO A 100 16.85 4.30 16.78
C PRO A 100 16.17 3.26 15.87
N GLU A 101 16.10 2.00 16.31
CA GLU A 101 15.47 0.90 15.57
C GLU A 101 13.96 1.09 15.44
N ARG A 102 13.28 1.38 16.55
CA ARG A 102 11.84 1.61 16.56
C ARG A 102 11.47 2.88 15.81
N THR A 103 12.28 3.93 15.93
CA THR A 103 12.10 5.18 15.18
C THR A 103 12.24 4.97 13.68
N LEU A 104 13.26 4.24 13.24
CA LEU A 104 13.46 3.89 11.84
C LEU A 104 12.28 3.07 11.31
N PHE A 105 11.86 2.04 12.05
CA PHE A 105 10.69 1.23 11.67
C PHE A 105 9.44 2.09 11.48
N ARG A 106 9.14 3.01 12.41
CA ARG A 106 8.00 3.94 12.29
C ARG A 106 8.11 4.83 11.06
N ARG A 107 9.28 5.43 10.82
CA ARG A 107 9.50 6.32 9.66
C ARG A 107 9.26 5.60 8.34
N VAL A 108 9.78 4.38 8.20
CA VAL A 108 9.59 3.59 6.98
C VAL A 108 8.16 3.05 6.87
N SER A 109 7.50 2.72 7.99
CA SER A 109 6.08 2.36 8.01
C SER A 109 5.19 3.52 7.52
N TRP A 110 5.50 4.75 7.96
CA TRP A 110 4.85 5.96 7.45
C TRP A 110 5.12 6.18 5.97
N LEU A 111 6.36 6.01 5.51
CA LEU A 111 6.69 6.09 4.09
C LEU A 111 5.86 5.10 3.25
N SER A 112 5.74 3.85 3.67
CA SER A 112 4.88 2.87 3.00
C SER A 112 3.42 3.33 2.97
N THR A 113 2.90 3.86 4.07
CA THR A 113 1.52 4.37 4.12
C THR A 113 1.31 5.55 3.17
N VAL A 114 2.26 6.50 3.13
CA VAL A 114 2.23 7.66 2.24
C VAL A 114 2.30 7.25 0.78
N LEU A 115 3.14 6.27 0.43
CA LEU A 115 3.23 5.75 -0.94
C LEU A 115 1.90 5.14 -1.40
N LEU A 116 1.21 4.37 -0.54
CA LEU A 116 -0.13 3.84 -0.83
C LEU A 116 -1.17 4.95 -1.00
N ALA A 117 -1.19 5.91 -0.07
CA ALA A 117 -2.11 7.04 -0.12
C ALA A 117 -1.88 7.90 -1.37
N GLY A 118 -0.63 8.17 -1.73
CA GLY A 118 -0.28 8.87 -2.97
C GLY A 118 -0.75 8.11 -4.20
N ASN A 119 -0.60 6.78 -4.22
CA ASN A 119 -1.11 5.96 -5.31
C ASN A 119 -2.65 6.00 -5.41
N LEU A 120 -3.35 6.01 -4.27
CA LEU A 120 -4.81 6.19 -4.22
C LEU A 120 -5.24 7.55 -4.78
N VAL A 121 -4.58 8.63 -4.36
CA VAL A 121 -4.87 9.99 -4.87
C VAL A 121 -4.67 10.05 -6.38
N LEU A 122 -3.53 9.58 -6.88
CA LEU A 122 -3.24 9.56 -8.33
C LEU A 122 -4.27 8.73 -9.10
N THR A 123 -4.58 7.54 -8.62
CA THR A 123 -5.56 6.64 -9.24
C THR A 123 -6.95 7.27 -9.28
N THR A 124 -7.37 7.90 -8.19
CA THR A 124 -8.68 8.57 -8.08
C THR A 124 -8.76 9.76 -9.04
N THR A 125 -7.72 10.60 -9.08
CA THR A 125 -7.65 11.74 -10.00
C THR A 125 -7.68 11.27 -11.46
N LEU A 126 -6.95 10.20 -11.79
CA LEU A 126 -6.98 9.62 -13.14
C LEU A 126 -8.37 9.09 -13.50
N LEU A 127 -9.02 8.38 -12.57
CA LEU A 127 -10.35 7.84 -12.78
C LEU A 127 -11.38 8.96 -13.00
N MET A 128 -11.35 10.01 -12.17
CA MET A 128 -12.23 11.18 -12.34
C MET A 128 -12.04 11.84 -13.70
N ARG A 129 -10.78 12.05 -14.11
CA ARG A 129 -10.47 12.65 -15.42
C ARG A 129 -10.93 11.77 -16.58
N ARG A 130 -10.82 10.44 -16.46
CA ARG A 130 -11.29 9.52 -17.50
C ARG A 130 -12.81 9.50 -17.57
N LEU A 131 -13.50 9.53 -16.43
CA LEU A 131 -14.97 9.60 -16.37
C LEU A 131 -15.53 10.93 -16.90
N SER A 132 -14.82 12.05 -16.73
CA SER A 132 -15.26 13.36 -17.24
C SER A 132 -15.06 13.54 -18.76
N ASN A 133 -14.23 12.70 -19.38
CA ASN A 133 -13.90 12.76 -20.80
C ASN A 133 -14.65 11.70 -21.63
N VAL A 134 -15.51 10.91 -20.98
CA VAL A 134 -16.46 9.96 -21.59
C VAL A 134 -17.80 10.66 -21.73
#